data_AF-A0A2G5VVJ3-F1
#
_entry.id   AF-A0A2G5VVJ3-F1
#
_cell.length_a   1.000
_cell.length_b   1.000
_cell.length_c   1.000
_cell.angle_alpha   90.00
_cell.angle_beta   90.00
_cell.angle_gamma   90.00
#
_symmetry.space_group_name_H-M   'P 1'
#
loop_
_entity.id
_entity.type
_entity.pdbx_description
1 polymer ?
#
loop_
_entity_poly.entity_id
_entity_poly.type
_entity_poly.pdbx_seq_one_letter_code
_entity_poly.pdbx_strand_id
1 'polypeptide(L)'
;MDVDRLMRDLTVDQLENIQQNLEKEMEGKRESLREMVGRRYRDVLEASSEVRQVCTLAEKLASDIANTRISYQSNPLRTGSKDEQKAGEHLYAVNYLISSIGNDGGEPLDDVVAFCMIHKTARGLTNRVVATRSELEFQNTSTLLDISRSDWATNQLAAIALLEGKEIGQLLDLYLEKRFDYIKGLIEDSATILSIVDEIKKTLSVVEELFVHGELIHAIHSVCNGQYRCGESRTRMYDFLNFHKVTTELIREMCADQSYSFERTINEDSDRVWRHMREKLSGRSAGTLKSQFVGEKCAEWIDKTCLVTHKLVSEVCEYFDSLDQIIDLLQAITVSLKQDWPKIGSNRTVYDKLLQTAVVDKAQVLLVQMIESIEIAAKKRFESTSDGPSTAIFDERTYRPDSQSHIGISTQLYK
;
A
#
# COMPACT_ATOMS: atom_id res chain seq x y z
N MET A 1 -23.44 39.70 -54.03
CA MET A 1 -23.96 40.95 -54.61
C MET A 1 -25.16 40.59 -55.46
N ASP A 2 -26.25 41.33 -55.32
CA ASP A 2 -27.47 41.10 -56.12
C ASP A 2 -27.37 41.89 -57.43
N VAL A 3 -27.12 41.19 -58.53
CA VAL A 3 -26.80 41.78 -59.85
C VAL A 3 -27.94 42.65 -60.37
N ASP A 4 -29.19 42.27 -60.06
CA ASP A 4 -30.41 42.95 -60.51
C ASP A 4 -30.67 44.28 -59.79
N ARG A 5 -30.05 44.49 -58.62
CA ARG A 5 -30.05 45.79 -57.94
C ARG A 5 -28.95 46.71 -58.47
N LEU A 6 -27.76 46.16 -58.72
CA LEU A 6 -26.63 46.91 -59.29
C LEU A 6 -26.95 47.51 -60.68
N MET A 7 -27.65 46.76 -61.54
CA MET A 7 -28.04 47.27 -62.87
C MET A 7 -29.16 48.32 -62.85
N ARG A 8 -29.93 48.42 -61.76
CA ARG A 8 -31.01 49.42 -61.62
C ARG A 8 -30.54 50.74 -61.00
N ASP A 9 -29.63 50.66 -60.04
CA ASP A 9 -29.29 51.80 -59.18
C ASP A 9 -27.99 52.52 -59.59
N LEU A 10 -27.18 51.94 -60.50
CA LEU A 10 -25.88 52.48 -60.91
C LEU A 10 -25.83 52.77 -62.41
N THR A 11 -25.07 53.81 -62.76
CA THR A 11 -24.81 54.17 -64.17
C THR A 11 -23.81 53.20 -64.81
N VAL A 12 -23.82 53.12 -66.15
CA VAL A 12 -22.92 52.23 -66.92
C VAL A 12 -21.45 52.48 -66.56
N ASP A 13 -21.02 53.74 -66.45
CA ASP A 13 -19.65 54.10 -66.08
C ASP A 13 -19.26 53.61 -64.68
N GLN A 14 -20.21 53.61 -63.73
CA GLN A 14 -19.98 53.10 -62.38
C GLN A 14 -19.89 51.57 -62.36
N LEU A 15 -20.67 50.89 -63.20
CA LEU A 15 -20.58 49.43 -63.38
C LEU A 15 -19.27 49.02 -64.04
N GLU A 16 -18.80 49.76 -65.05
CA GLU A 16 -17.49 49.52 -65.67
C GLU A 16 -16.34 49.73 -64.68
N ASN A 17 -16.41 50.76 -63.83
CA ASN A 17 -15.40 50.99 -62.80
C ASN A 17 -15.42 49.88 -61.73
N ILE A 18 -16.61 49.41 -61.31
CA ILE A 18 -16.73 48.26 -60.41
C ILE A 18 -16.15 47.00 -61.07
N GLN A 19 -16.42 46.76 -62.36
CA GLN A 19 -15.86 45.63 -63.09
C GLN A 19 -14.33 45.70 -63.16
N GLN A 20 -13.75 46.85 -63.54
CA GLN A 20 -12.30 47.03 -63.59
C GLN A 20 -11.65 46.83 -62.21
N ASN A 21 -12.28 47.32 -61.15
CA ASN A 21 -11.79 47.12 -59.79
C ASN A 21 -11.87 45.65 -59.37
N LEU A 22 -12.95 44.95 -59.71
CA LEU A 22 -13.09 43.51 -59.45
C LEU A 22 -12.08 42.68 -60.24
N GLU A 23 -11.82 43.01 -61.51
CA GLU A 23 -10.79 42.34 -62.32
C GLU A 23 -9.40 42.57 -61.73
N LYS A 24 -9.09 43.80 -61.32
CA LYS A 24 -7.82 44.13 -60.66
C LYS A 24 -7.67 43.42 -59.31
N GLU A 25 -8.72 43.35 -58.51
CA GLU A 25 -8.71 42.64 -57.23
C GLU A 25 -8.60 41.12 -57.44
N MET A 26 -9.27 40.56 -58.45
CA MET A 26 -9.15 39.15 -58.82
C MET A 26 -7.73 38.81 -59.25
N GLU A 27 -7.10 39.62 -60.13
CA GLU A 27 -5.72 39.34 -60.57
C GLU A 27 -4.74 39.51 -59.40
N GLY A 28 -4.95 40.51 -58.53
CA GLY A 28 -4.14 40.68 -57.32
C GLY A 28 -4.24 39.48 -56.37
N LYS A 29 -5.46 38.96 -56.14
CA LYS A 29 -5.67 37.74 -55.34
C LYS A 29 -5.06 36.51 -56.00
N ARG A 30 -5.15 36.39 -57.33
CA ARG A 30 -4.59 35.29 -58.10
C ARG A 30 -3.07 35.25 -58.00
N GLU A 31 -2.41 36.40 -58.12
CA GLU A 31 -0.96 36.49 -57.97
C GLU A 31 -0.52 36.27 -56.52
N SER A 32 -1.25 36.82 -55.54
CA SER A 32 -0.99 36.55 -54.11
C SER A 32 -1.11 35.07 -53.77
N LEU A 33 -2.11 34.37 -54.34
CA LEU A 33 -2.27 32.93 -54.17
C LEU A 33 -1.10 32.16 -54.79
N ARG A 34 -0.66 32.57 -55.99
CA ARG A 34 0.48 31.95 -56.67
C ARG A 34 1.76 32.10 -55.85
N GLU A 35 2.03 33.28 -55.28
CA GLU A 35 3.17 33.50 -54.40
C GLU A 35 3.08 32.68 -53.12
N MET A 36 1.93 32.67 -52.45
CA MET A 36 1.73 31.95 -51.19
C MET A 36 1.94 30.45 -51.38
N VAL A 37 1.36 29.88 -52.44
CA VAL A 37 1.50 28.46 -52.78
C VAL A 37 2.95 28.17 -53.17
N GLY A 38 3.60 29.04 -53.96
CA GLY A 38 5.00 28.89 -54.34
C GLY A 38 5.97 28.93 -53.16
N ARG A 39 5.73 29.79 -52.16
CA ARG A 39 6.51 29.82 -50.91
C ARG A 39 6.29 28.55 -50.10
N ARG A 40 5.03 28.16 -49.85
CA ARG A 40 4.74 26.92 -49.10
C ARG A 40 5.33 25.67 -49.74
N TYR A 41 5.30 25.55 -51.07
CA TYR A 41 5.94 24.42 -51.75
C TYR A 41 7.45 24.41 -51.55
N ARG A 42 8.11 25.58 -51.59
CA ARG A 42 9.55 25.67 -51.29
C ARG A 42 9.86 25.29 -49.85
N ASP A 43 9.09 25.83 -48.90
CA ASP A 43 9.29 25.55 -47.46
C ASP A 43 9.12 24.05 -47.16
N VAL A 44 8.13 23.39 -47.77
CA VAL A 44 7.90 21.95 -47.62
C VAL A 44 9.03 21.13 -48.25
N LEU A 45 9.54 21.54 -49.40
CA LEU A 45 10.66 20.87 -50.06
C LEU A 45 11.96 21.02 -49.26
N GLU A 46 12.23 22.21 -48.73
CA GLU A 46 13.39 22.49 -47.87
C GLU A 46 13.31 21.67 -46.58
N ALA A 47 12.19 21.70 -45.87
CA ALA A 47 11.97 20.89 -44.67
C ALA A 47 12.11 19.38 -44.96
N SER A 48 11.60 18.90 -46.11
CA SER A 48 11.78 17.50 -46.51
C SER A 48 13.25 17.14 -46.77
N SER A 49 14.03 18.07 -47.34
CA SER A 49 15.45 17.88 -47.57
C SER A 49 16.25 17.86 -46.26
N GLU A 50 15.91 18.73 -45.31
CA GLU A 50 16.51 18.75 -43.97
C GLU A 50 16.21 17.46 -43.20
N VAL A 51 14.95 16.99 -43.21
CA VAL A 51 14.59 15.70 -42.57
C VAL A 51 15.39 14.55 -43.17
N ARG A 52 15.57 14.51 -44.49
CA ARG A 52 16.39 13.47 -45.14
C ARG A 52 17.87 13.58 -44.73
N GLN A 53 18.39 14.80 -44.57
CA GLN A 53 19.74 15.02 -44.07
C GLN A 53 19.89 14.54 -42.61
N VAL A 54 18.91 14.82 -41.75
CA VAL A 54 18.88 14.35 -40.36
C VAL A 54 18.84 12.82 -40.31
N CYS A 55 18.01 12.16 -41.13
CA CYS A 55 18.00 10.70 -41.22
C CYS A 55 19.36 10.14 -41.63
N THR A 56 19.99 10.73 -42.66
CA THR A 56 21.34 10.31 -43.11
C THR A 56 22.39 10.48 -42.01
N LEU A 57 22.33 11.59 -41.26
CA LEU A 57 23.24 11.83 -40.13
C LEU A 57 23.01 10.83 -39.00
N ALA A 58 21.75 10.49 -38.70
CA ALA A 58 21.40 9.50 -37.69
C ALA A 58 21.87 8.09 -38.10
N GLU A 59 21.69 7.71 -39.36
CA GLU A 59 22.21 6.43 -39.89
C GLU A 59 23.75 6.38 -39.85
N LYS A 60 24.41 7.49 -40.21
CA LYS A 60 25.87 7.59 -40.12
C LYS A 60 26.34 7.49 -38.66
N LEU A 61 25.69 8.18 -37.72
CA LEU A 61 25.99 8.08 -36.30
C LEU A 61 25.79 6.66 -35.78
N ALA A 62 24.68 6.01 -36.14
CA ALA A 62 24.42 4.63 -35.77
C ALA A 62 25.49 3.67 -36.34
N SER A 63 25.90 3.88 -37.59
CA SER A 63 26.99 3.13 -38.22
C SER A 63 28.33 3.40 -37.53
N ASP A 64 28.64 4.64 -37.19
CA ASP A 64 29.89 5.01 -36.52
C ASP A 64 29.95 4.42 -35.10
N ILE A 65 28.83 4.42 -34.36
CA ILE A 65 28.70 3.73 -33.06
C ILE A 65 28.88 2.22 -33.23
N ALA A 66 28.23 1.60 -34.22
CA ALA A 66 28.36 0.17 -34.50
C ALA A 66 29.80 -0.21 -34.87
N ASN A 67 30.44 0.58 -35.73
CA ASN A 67 31.83 0.40 -36.15
C ASN A 67 32.81 0.63 -34.99
N THR A 68 32.52 1.58 -34.11
CA THR A 68 33.28 1.79 -32.87
C THR A 68 33.14 0.57 -31.96
N ARG A 69 31.92 0.07 -31.75
CA ARG A 69 31.64 -1.13 -30.96
C ARG A 69 32.39 -2.36 -31.49
N ILE A 70 32.44 -2.55 -32.81
CA ILE A 70 33.19 -3.64 -33.47
C ILE A 70 34.71 -3.40 -33.37
N SER A 71 35.18 -2.17 -33.57
CA SER A 71 36.62 -1.85 -33.47
C SER A 71 37.18 -2.07 -32.06
N TYR A 72 36.38 -1.80 -31.02
CA TYR A 72 36.72 -2.16 -29.63
C TYR A 72 36.74 -3.67 -29.39
N GLN A 73 35.99 -4.47 -30.16
CA GLN A 73 36.06 -5.93 -30.09
C GLN A 73 37.32 -6.50 -30.76
N SER A 74 37.84 -5.82 -31.81
CA SER A 74 38.97 -6.31 -32.61
C SER A 74 40.34 -5.76 -32.21
N ASN A 75 40.41 -4.62 -31.52
CA ASN A 75 41.67 -4.03 -31.08
C ASN A 75 41.68 -3.81 -29.56
N PRO A 76 42.47 -4.57 -28.78
CA PRO A 76 42.82 -4.13 -27.44
C PRO A 76 43.81 -2.97 -27.62
N LEU A 77 43.27 -1.75 -27.68
CA LEU A 77 44.09 -0.55 -27.50
C LEU A 77 44.85 -0.72 -26.17
N ARG A 78 46.18 -0.56 -26.25
CA ARG A 78 47.08 -0.57 -25.10
C ARG A 78 46.64 0.46 -24.06
N THR A 79 45.88 0.04 -23.06
CA THR A 79 45.59 0.84 -21.86
C THR A 79 45.53 -0.10 -20.65
N GLY A 80 46.63 -0.12 -19.89
CA GLY A 80 46.74 -0.82 -18.62
C GLY A 80 46.76 -2.35 -18.66
N SER A 81 47.21 -2.97 -17.56
CA SER A 81 46.91 -4.39 -17.32
C SER A 81 45.39 -4.57 -17.30
N LYS A 82 44.85 -5.71 -17.72
CA LYS A 82 43.41 -6.04 -17.57
C LYS A 82 42.88 -5.76 -16.15
N ASP A 83 43.77 -5.81 -15.17
CA ASP A 83 43.48 -5.51 -13.76
C ASP A 83 43.23 -4.02 -13.49
N GLU A 84 43.92 -3.11 -14.19
CA GLU A 84 43.73 -1.66 -14.05
C GLU A 84 42.40 -1.22 -14.67
N GLN A 85 42.04 -1.79 -15.82
CA GLN A 85 40.73 -1.57 -16.44
C GLN A 85 39.60 -2.04 -15.52
N LYS A 86 39.70 -3.26 -14.97
CA LYS A 86 38.73 -3.78 -14.01
C LYS A 86 38.63 -2.94 -12.73
N ALA A 87 39.76 -2.44 -12.23
CA ALA A 87 39.77 -1.55 -11.07
C ALA A 87 39.04 -0.23 -11.34
N GLY A 88 39.20 0.35 -12.54
CA GLY A 88 38.47 1.53 -12.97
C GLY A 88 36.95 1.27 -13.12
N GLU A 89 36.58 0.16 -13.74
CA GLU A 89 35.18 -0.30 -13.86
C GLU A 89 34.53 -0.48 -12.47
N HIS A 90 35.23 -1.14 -11.54
CA HIS A 90 34.76 -1.32 -10.16
C HIS A 90 34.60 0.01 -9.41
N LEU A 91 35.54 0.96 -9.57
CA LEU A 91 35.48 2.24 -8.89
C LEU A 91 34.32 3.10 -9.42
N TYR A 92 34.04 3.05 -10.72
CA TYR A 92 32.87 3.68 -11.31
C TYR A 92 31.58 3.08 -10.73
N ALA A 93 31.43 1.76 -10.76
CA ALA A 93 30.23 1.09 -10.27
C ALA A 93 29.99 1.35 -8.78
N VAL A 94 31.04 1.34 -7.96
CA VAL A 94 30.92 1.66 -6.54
C VAL A 94 30.48 3.10 -6.32
N ASN A 95 31.05 4.07 -7.05
CA ASN A 95 30.66 5.48 -6.94
C ASN A 95 29.23 5.74 -7.44
N TYR A 96 28.80 5.05 -8.48
CA TYR A 96 27.43 5.15 -8.98
C TYR A 96 26.45 4.61 -7.93
N LEU A 97 26.60 3.34 -7.55
CA LEU A 97 25.69 2.65 -6.64
C LEU A 97 25.62 3.33 -5.27
N ILE A 98 26.74 3.85 -4.76
CA ILE A 98 26.76 4.47 -3.42
C ILE A 98 26.07 5.84 -3.40
N SER A 99 26.01 6.51 -4.55
CA SER A 99 25.28 7.76 -4.73
C SER A 99 23.80 7.52 -5.01
N SER A 100 23.42 6.33 -5.45
CA SER A 100 22.03 5.94 -5.67
C SER A 100 21.31 5.53 -4.38
N ILE A 101 22.04 5.09 -3.36
CA ILE A 101 21.46 4.69 -2.06
C ILE A 101 20.84 5.89 -1.36
N GLY A 102 19.57 5.78 -0.95
CA GLY A 102 18.85 6.81 -0.20
C GLY A 102 18.35 7.98 -1.04
N ASN A 103 18.20 7.79 -2.36
CA ASN A 103 17.56 8.78 -3.23
C ASN A 103 16.04 8.77 -3.01
N ASP A 104 15.37 9.92 -3.13
CA ASP A 104 13.96 10.18 -2.72
C ASP A 104 12.86 9.36 -3.44
N GLY A 105 13.23 8.32 -4.18
CA GLY A 105 12.29 7.40 -4.86
C GLY A 105 12.73 5.94 -4.91
N GLY A 106 13.82 5.55 -4.23
CA GLY A 106 14.29 4.17 -4.19
C GLY A 106 13.48 3.30 -3.22
N GLU A 107 13.20 2.04 -3.59
CA GLU A 107 12.64 1.08 -2.63
C GLU A 107 13.76 0.61 -1.67
N PRO A 108 13.45 0.33 -0.38
CA PRO A 108 14.46 -0.12 0.60
C PRO A 108 15.26 -1.35 0.17
N LEU A 109 14.65 -2.22 -0.64
CA LEU A 109 15.29 -3.40 -1.18
C LEU A 109 16.32 -3.06 -2.27
N ASP A 110 16.10 -2.02 -3.08
CA ASP A 110 17.07 -1.56 -4.08
C ASP A 110 18.34 -1.05 -3.44
N ASP A 111 18.19 -0.24 -2.38
CA ASP A 111 19.31 0.31 -1.63
C ASP A 111 20.17 -0.81 -1.03
N VAL A 112 19.54 -1.84 -0.49
CA VAL A 112 20.26 -3.01 0.04
C VAL A 112 20.90 -3.82 -1.09
N VAL A 113 20.25 -3.99 -2.24
CA VAL A 113 20.83 -4.68 -3.41
C VAL A 113 22.07 -3.92 -3.91
N ALA A 114 21.98 -2.60 -4.07
CA ALA A 114 23.09 -1.73 -4.44
C ALA A 114 24.23 -1.83 -3.42
N PHE A 115 23.90 -1.79 -2.13
CA PHE A 115 24.87 -1.96 -1.05
C PHE A 115 25.58 -3.33 -1.10
N CYS A 116 24.85 -4.42 -1.36
CA CYS A 116 25.41 -5.77 -1.43
C CYS A 116 26.42 -5.92 -2.57
N MET A 117 26.17 -5.24 -3.69
CA MET A 117 27.12 -5.12 -4.81
C MET A 117 28.39 -4.38 -4.39
N ILE A 118 28.26 -3.22 -3.74
CA ILE A 118 29.40 -2.42 -3.27
C ILE A 118 30.24 -3.17 -2.24
N HIS A 119 29.62 -3.77 -1.23
CA HIS A 119 30.31 -4.37 -0.09
C HIS A 119 31.29 -5.48 -0.51
N LYS A 120 31.00 -6.20 -1.60
CA LYS A 120 31.89 -7.25 -2.12
C LYS A 120 33.00 -6.72 -3.02
N THR A 121 32.74 -5.66 -3.78
CA THR A 121 33.70 -5.08 -4.73
C THR A 121 34.65 -4.08 -4.05
N ALA A 122 34.22 -3.38 -3.00
CA ALA A 122 34.96 -2.27 -2.37
C ALA A 122 35.66 -2.66 -1.06
N ARG A 123 36.75 -3.44 -1.13
CA ARG A 123 37.57 -3.79 0.07
C ARG A 123 38.28 -2.59 0.74
N GLY A 124 38.33 -1.43 0.08
CA GLY A 124 39.07 -0.24 0.54
C GLY A 124 38.20 0.92 1.07
N LEU A 125 36.87 0.85 0.96
CA LEU A 125 35.94 1.92 1.39
C LEU A 125 35.30 1.65 2.76
N THR A 126 35.99 0.88 3.61
CA THR A 126 35.46 0.25 4.82
C THR A 126 34.66 1.20 5.71
N ASN A 127 35.13 2.42 5.95
CA ASN A 127 34.44 3.35 6.86
C ASN A 127 33.11 3.88 6.28
N ARG A 128 33.09 4.25 4.99
CA ARG A 128 31.86 4.73 4.34
C ARG A 128 30.87 3.59 4.16
N VAL A 129 31.36 2.40 3.78
CA VAL A 129 30.54 1.18 3.66
C VAL A 129 29.94 0.78 5.02
N VAL A 130 30.70 0.86 6.11
CA VAL A 130 30.18 0.58 7.46
C VAL A 130 29.14 1.62 7.87
N ALA A 131 29.37 2.91 7.62
CA ALA A 131 28.40 3.95 7.93
C ALA A 131 27.09 3.78 7.13
N THR A 132 27.18 3.55 5.81
CA THR A 132 26.00 3.29 4.97
C THR A 132 25.26 2.03 5.40
N ARG A 133 25.99 0.98 5.81
CA ARG A 133 25.37 -0.23 6.35
C ARG A 133 24.54 0.06 7.60
N SER A 134 25.13 0.74 8.58
CA SER A 134 24.46 1.07 9.85
C SER A 134 23.23 1.97 9.62
N GLU A 135 23.32 2.92 8.70
CA GLU A 135 22.18 3.77 8.32
C GLU A 135 21.05 2.94 7.69
N LEU A 136 21.37 2.05 6.74
CA LEU A 136 20.37 1.17 6.12
C LEU A 136 19.75 0.19 7.13
N GLU A 137 20.54 -0.37 8.05
CA GLU A 137 20.02 -1.24 9.13
C GLU A 137 19.02 -0.47 10.02
N PHE A 138 19.32 0.79 10.36
CA PHE A 138 18.45 1.64 11.15
C PHE A 138 17.17 2.05 10.39
N GLN A 139 17.30 2.54 9.15
CA GLN A 139 16.16 2.94 8.32
C GLN A 139 15.22 1.77 8.07
N ASN A 140 15.77 0.60 7.72
CA ASN A 140 14.97 -0.59 7.44
C ASN A 140 14.22 -1.11 8.67
N THR A 141 14.81 -1.00 9.86
CA THR A 141 14.18 -1.45 11.10
C THR A 141 13.14 -0.46 11.62
N SER A 142 13.38 0.84 11.44
CA SER A 142 12.47 1.91 11.91
C SER A 142 11.22 2.04 11.06
N THR A 143 11.35 1.90 9.74
CA THR A 143 10.22 1.98 8.78
C THR A 143 9.25 0.79 8.90
N LEU A 144 9.71 -0.37 9.41
CA LEU A 144 8.87 -1.57 9.59
C LEU A 144 7.65 -1.36 10.51
N LEU A 145 7.69 -0.33 11.36
CA LEU A 145 6.59 0.01 12.29
C LEU A 145 5.28 0.34 11.54
N ASP A 146 5.36 1.11 10.45
CA ASP A 146 4.19 1.68 9.76
C ASP A 146 3.68 0.82 8.60
N ILE A 147 4.19 -0.41 8.46
CA ILE A 147 3.91 -1.23 7.29
C ILE A 147 2.74 -2.19 7.54
N SER A 148 1.57 -1.76 7.09
CA SER A 148 0.35 -2.58 7.07
C SER A 148 0.06 -3.25 5.70
N ARG A 149 0.90 -3.00 4.68
CA ARG A 149 0.76 -3.59 3.34
C ARG A 149 1.78 -4.70 3.10
N SER A 150 1.35 -5.77 2.43
CA SER A 150 2.18 -6.96 2.17
C SER A 150 3.34 -6.69 1.22
N ASP A 151 3.12 -5.89 0.18
CA ASP A 151 4.15 -5.52 -0.81
C ASP A 151 5.33 -4.76 -0.15
N TRP A 152 5.01 -3.75 0.66
CA TRP A 152 6.00 -2.98 1.39
C TRP A 152 6.71 -3.83 2.46
N ALA A 153 5.96 -4.68 3.17
CA ALA A 153 6.52 -5.56 4.19
C ALA A 153 7.47 -6.60 3.58
N THR A 154 7.15 -7.11 2.38
CA THR A 154 8.01 -8.01 1.62
C THR A 154 9.33 -7.34 1.30
N ASN A 155 9.30 -6.15 0.69
CA ASN A 155 10.49 -5.40 0.32
C ASN A 155 11.36 -5.12 1.55
N GLN A 156 10.74 -4.65 2.63
CA GLN A 156 11.45 -4.27 3.84
C GLN A 156 12.08 -5.47 4.57
N LEU A 157 11.34 -6.57 4.72
CA LEU A 157 11.83 -7.78 5.37
C LEU A 157 12.87 -8.50 4.52
N ALA A 158 12.72 -8.50 3.18
CA ALA A 158 13.73 -9.04 2.27
C ALA A 158 15.04 -8.21 2.33
N ALA A 159 14.93 -6.88 2.44
CA ALA A 159 16.07 -6.00 2.62
C ALA A 159 16.82 -6.32 3.92
N ILE A 160 16.10 -6.47 5.05
CA ILE A 160 16.66 -6.87 6.34
C ILE A 160 17.30 -8.26 6.26
N ALA A 161 16.64 -9.22 5.59
CA ALA A 161 17.16 -10.57 5.41
C ALA A 161 18.51 -10.58 4.68
N LEU A 162 18.65 -9.79 3.62
CA LEU A 162 19.89 -9.69 2.83
C LEU A 162 21.00 -8.97 3.61
N LEU A 163 20.66 -7.86 4.27
CA LEU A 163 21.62 -7.02 4.98
C LEU A 163 22.17 -7.73 6.23
N GLU A 164 21.28 -8.19 7.10
CA GLU A 164 21.64 -8.77 8.41
C GLU A 164 21.84 -10.29 8.34
N GLY A 165 21.19 -10.99 7.39
CA GLY A 165 21.25 -12.45 7.32
C GLY A 165 20.38 -13.14 8.38
N LYS A 166 19.27 -12.52 8.77
CA LYS A 166 18.26 -13.09 9.66
C LYS A 166 17.53 -14.25 9.01
N GLU A 167 17.14 -15.22 9.82
CA GLU A 167 16.31 -16.35 9.38
C GLU A 167 14.84 -15.92 9.27
N ILE A 168 14.04 -16.64 8.48
CA ILE A 168 12.62 -16.30 8.27
C ILE A 168 11.84 -16.25 9.59
N GLY A 169 12.12 -17.17 10.53
CA GLY A 169 11.51 -17.15 11.85
C GLY A 169 11.86 -15.89 12.65
N GLN A 170 13.11 -15.42 12.54
CA GLN A 170 13.55 -14.18 13.19
C GLN A 170 12.94 -12.93 12.55
N LEU A 171 12.68 -12.97 11.23
CA LEU A 171 11.97 -11.91 10.51
C LEU A 171 10.50 -11.85 10.94
N LEU A 172 9.86 -13.00 11.18
CA LEU A 172 8.50 -13.06 11.73
C LEU A 172 8.45 -12.44 13.13
N ASP A 173 9.37 -12.85 14.01
CA ASP A 173 9.44 -12.29 15.38
C ASP A 173 9.67 -10.77 15.34
N LEU A 174 10.59 -10.30 14.49
CA LEU A 174 10.87 -8.88 14.30
C LEU A 174 9.64 -8.10 13.79
N TYR A 175 8.94 -8.64 12.79
CA TYR A 175 7.73 -8.00 12.26
C TYR A 175 6.65 -7.88 13.33
N LEU A 176 6.35 -8.97 14.04
CA LEU A 176 5.34 -8.99 15.10
C LEU A 176 5.72 -8.04 16.26
N GLU A 177 6.98 -7.98 16.66
CA GLU A 177 7.46 -7.06 17.69
C GLU A 177 7.25 -5.59 17.27
N LYS A 178 7.63 -5.23 16.05
CA LYS A 178 7.43 -3.87 15.53
C LYS A 178 5.96 -3.51 15.39
N ARG A 179 5.11 -4.43 14.96
CA ARG A 179 3.66 -4.22 14.88
C ARG A 179 3.01 -4.09 16.26
N PHE A 180 3.54 -4.79 17.26
CA PHE A 180 3.12 -4.59 18.65
C PHE A 180 3.48 -3.18 19.16
N ASP A 181 4.71 -2.73 18.91
CA ASP A 181 5.15 -1.37 19.30
C ASP A 181 4.30 -0.29 18.63
N TYR A 182 3.96 -0.47 17.36
CA TYR A 182 3.07 0.43 16.62
C TYR A 182 1.67 0.51 17.26
N ILE A 183 1.04 -0.63 17.56
CA ILE A 183 -0.28 -0.65 18.21
C ILE A 183 -0.22 0.01 19.60
N LYS A 184 0.88 -0.20 20.33
CA LYS A 184 1.08 0.48 21.62
C LYS A 184 1.13 2.00 21.46
N GLY A 185 1.85 2.49 20.45
CA GLY A 185 1.84 3.92 20.09
C GLY A 185 0.45 4.44 19.75
N LEU A 186 -0.32 3.70 18.95
CA LEU A 186 -1.72 4.06 18.64
C LEU A 186 -2.61 4.18 19.88
N ILE A 187 -2.43 3.32 20.88
CA ILE A 187 -3.16 3.39 22.14
C ILE A 187 -2.79 4.67 22.91
N GLU A 188 -1.49 5.00 22.95
CA GLU A 188 -1.00 6.24 23.58
C GLU A 188 -1.53 7.50 22.86
N ASP A 189 -1.68 7.44 21.53
CA ASP A 189 -2.25 8.49 20.69
C ASP A 189 -3.79 8.52 20.67
N SER A 190 -4.46 7.80 21.58
CA SER A 190 -5.93 7.76 21.73
C SER A 190 -6.68 7.23 20.50
N ALA A 191 -6.12 6.23 19.80
CA ALA A 191 -6.81 5.54 18.71
C ALA A 191 -8.10 4.85 19.18
N THR A 192 -9.05 4.68 18.27
CA THR A 192 -10.30 3.96 18.57
C THR A 192 -10.06 2.45 18.66
N ILE A 193 -10.88 1.75 19.47
CA ILE A 193 -10.83 0.28 19.57
C ILE A 193 -10.97 -0.38 18.19
N LEU A 194 -11.83 0.17 17.32
CA LEU A 194 -12.02 -0.32 15.95
C LEU A 194 -10.76 -0.17 15.09
N SER A 195 -10.02 0.94 15.22
CA SER A 195 -8.75 1.14 14.54
C SER A 195 -7.73 0.09 14.96
N ILE A 196 -7.66 -0.23 16.26
CA ILE A 196 -6.73 -1.25 16.77
C ILE A 196 -7.11 -2.64 16.25
N VAL A 197 -8.41 -2.98 16.25
CA VAL A 197 -8.89 -4.24 15.69
C VAL A 197 -8.55 -4.35 14.19
N ASP A 198 -8.68 -3.25 13.43
CA ASP A 198 -8.30 -3.21 12.02
C ASP A 198 -6.78 -3.41 11.82
N GLU A 199 -5.94 -2.80 12.66
CA GLU A 199 -4.49 -3.00 12.59
C GLU A 199 -4.05 -4.42 13.01
N ILE A 200 -4.76 -5.05 13.96
CA ILE A 200 -4.57 -6.48 14.28
C ILE A 200 -4.86 -7.33 13.05
N LYS A 201 -6.00 -7.07 12.40
CA LYS A 201 -6.43 -7.79 11.19
C LYS A 201 -5.44 -7.62 10.03
N LYS A 202 -4.99 -6.38 9.75
CA LYS A 202 -3.97 -6.11 8.72
C LYS A 202 -2.67 -6.82 9.00
N THR A 203 -2.19 -6.77 10.25
CA THR A 203 -0.95 -7.45 10.67
C THR A 203 -1.05 -8.95 10.42
N LEU A 204 -2.15 -9.59 10.84
CA LEU A 204 -2.36 -11.02 10.61
C LEU A 204 -2.50 -11.36 9.12
N SER A 205 -3.11 -10.49 8.32
CA SER A 205 -3.23 -10.69 6.86
C SER A 205 -1.85 -10.68 6.18
N VAL A 206 -1.00 -9.71 6.54
CA VAL A 206 0.40 -9.66 6.07
C VAL A 206 1.16 -10.92 6.51
N VAL A 207 0.98 -11.37 7.75
CA VAL A 207 1.67 -12.58 8.22
C VAL A 207 1.25 -13.83 7.45
N GLU A 208 -0.04 -13.96 7.14
CA GLU A 208 -0.57 -15.07 6.34
C GLU A 208 0.07 -15.09 4.94
N GLU A 209 0.08 -13.95 4.26
CA GLU A 209 0.65 -13.80 2.92
C GLU A 209 2.16 -14.05 2.90
N LEU A 210 2.91 -13.41 3.79
CA LEU A 210 4.37 -13.47 3.75
C LEU A 210 4.95 -14.77 4.27
N PHE A 211 4.40 -15.31 5.36
CA PHE A 211 5.03 -16.42 6.08
C PHE A 211 4.30 -17.76 5.91
N VAL A 212 2.98 -17.75 5.74
CA VAL A 212 2.20 -18.98 5.53
C VAL A 212 2.15 -19.34 4.04
N HIS A 213 1.81 -18.39 3.17
CA HIS A 213 1.85 -18.60 1.72
C HIS A 213 3.27 -18.57 1.15
N GLY A 214 4.24 -18.02 1.90
CA GLY A 214 5.66 -18.05 1.56
C GLY A 214 6.09 -16.98 0.57
N GLU A 215 5.34 -15.89 0.42
CA GLU A 215 5.72 -14.82 -0.50
C GLU A 215 7.07 -14.18 -0.17
N LEU A 216 7.41 -14.07 1.13
CA LEU A 216 8.70 -13.52 1.55
C LEU A 216 9.89 -14.40 1.11
N ILE A 217 9.78 -15.72 1.28
CA ILE A 217 10.85 -16.64 0.83
C ILE A 217 10.97 -16.60 -0.70
N HIS A 218 9.85 -16.49 -1.42
CA HIS A 218 9.85 -16.34 -2.87
C HIS A 218 10.52 -15.04 -3.31
N ALA A 219 10.25 -13.92 -2.64
CA ALA A 219 10.90 -12.64 -2.91
C ALA A 219 12.41 -12.70 -2.67
N ILE A 220 12.84 -13.23 -1.52
CA ILE A 220 14.26 -13.41 -1.19
C ILE A 220 14.96 -14.30 -2.23
N HIS A 221 14.35 -15.42 -2.62
CA HIS A 221 14.88 -16.30 -3.65
C HIS A 221 14.93 -15.63 -5.03
N SER A 222 13.92 -14.82 -5.37
CA SER A 222 13.89 -14.08 -6.64
C SER A 222 15.06 -13.10 -6.73
N VAL A 223 15.34 -12.33 -5.67
CA VAL A 223 16.51 -11.45 -5.58
C VAL A 223 17.80 -12.25 -5.71
N CYS A 224 17.93 -13.32 -4.92
CA CYS A 224 19.10 -14.17 -4.93
C CYS A 224 19.33 -14.92 -6.26
N ASN A 225 18.31 -15.03 -7.11
CA ASN A 225 18.40 -15.62 -8.44
C ASN A 225 18.59 -14.59 -9.56
N GLY A 226 18.67 -13.30 -9.24
CA GLY A 226 18.75 -12.24 -10.25
C GLY A 226 17.48 -12.16 -11.11
N GLN A 227 16.34 -12.52 -10.52
CA GLN A 227 15.01 -12.47 -11.13
C GLN A 227 14.13 -11.39 -10.50
N TYR A 228 14.66 -10.63 -9.54
CA TYR A 228 13.94 -9.55 -8.89
C TYR A 228 13.76 -8.38 -9.86
N ARG A 229 12.49 -8.08 -10.15
CA ARG A 229 12.10 -6.84 -10.81
C ARG A 229 11.70 -5.88 -9.71
N CYS A 230 12.48 -4.82 -9.53
CA CYS A 230 12.01 -3.70 -8.72
C CYS A 230 10.85 -3.02 -9.43
N GLY A 231 9.81 -2.63 -8.67
CA GLY A 231 8.96 -1.51 -9.03
C GLY A 231 8.22 -1.63 -10.37
N GLU A 232 7.22 -2.49 -10.44
CA GLU A 232 5.99 -2.15 -11.17
C GLU A 232 4.79 -2.79 -10.47
N SER A 233 4.41 -2.20 -9.34
CA SER A 233 3.07 -2.40 -8.80
C SER A 233 2.08 -1.85 -9.83
N ARG A 234 1.46 -2.77 -10.60
CA ARG A 234 0.45 -2.58 -11.67
C ARG A 234 0.94 -2.31 -13.10
N THR A 235 1.57 -3.31 -13.72
CA THR A 235 1.15 -3.70 -15.09
C THR A 235 1.02 -5.22 -15.18
N ARG A 236 -0.20 -5.71 -14.95
CA ARG A 236 -0.54 -7.10 -15.25
C ARG A 236 -0.32 -7.36 -16.74
N MET A 237 0.29 -8.51 -17.02
CA MET A 237 -0.03 -9.34 -18.19
C MET A 237 0.39 -8.75 -19.54
N TYR A 238 1.67 -8.78 -19.88
CA TYR A 238 2.23 -9.13 -21.20
C TYR A 238 3.76 -8.96 -21.10
N ASP A 239 4.50 -10.00 -20.67
CA ASP A 239 5.93 -10.16 -21.00
C ASP A 239 6.45 -11.52 -20.53
N PHE A 240 5.78 -12.58 -20.98
CA PHE A 240 6.14 -13.97 -20.68
C PHE A 240 7.26 -14.52 -21.57
N LEU A 241 7.97 -13.68 -22.36
CA LEU A 241 8.85 -14.17 -23.44
C LEU A 241 10.28 -13.63 -23.46
N ASN A 242 10.70 -12.74 -22.56
CA ASN A 242 12.11 -12.35 -22.49
C ASN A 242 12.78 -12.83 -21.19
N PHE A 243 13.29 -14.05 -21.29
CA PHE A 243 14.15 -14.72 -20.33
C PHE A 243 15.57 -14.11 -20.36
N HIS A 244 15.70 -12.84 -19.97
CA HIS A 244 17.00 -12.23 -19.69
C HIS A 244 17.08 -11.94 -18.19
N LYS A 245 18.21 -12.29 -17.56
CA LYS A 245 18.54 -11.98 -16.16
C LYS A 245 18.30 -10.49 -15.93
N VAL A 246 17.21 -10.13 -15.26
CA VAL A 246 16.91 -8.74 -14.91
C VAL A 246 17.59 -8.48 -13.58
N THR A 247 18.80 -7.92 -13.67
CA THR A 247 19.40 -7.12 -12.62
C THR A 247 18.48 -5.91 -12.35
N THR A 248 18.49 -5.38 -11.11
CA THR A 248 17.69 -4.21 -10.72
C THR A 248 17.77 -3.11 -11.79
N GLU A 249 16.67 -2.37 -12.00
CA GLU A 249 16.62 -1.27 -12.98
C GLU A 249 17.82 -0.32 -12.85
N LEU A 250 18.26 -0.11 -11.61
CA LEU A 250 19.49 0.59 -11.25
C LEU A 250 20.76 0.08 -11.95
N ILE A 251 20.98 -1.25 -11.99
CA ILE A 251 22.12 -1.86 -12.67
C ILE A 251 21.94 -1.75 -14.19
N ARG A 252 20.71 -1.87 -14.69
CA ARG A 252 20.39 -1.69 -16.12
C ARG A 252 20.73 -0.28 -16.58
N GLU A 253 20.32 0.74 -15.83
CA GLU A 253 20.66 2.14 -16.07
C GLU A 253 22.16 2.38 -16.02
N MET A 254 22.83 1.87 -14.98
CA MET A 254 24.29 1.97 -14.85
C MET A 254 25.03 1.34 -16.05
N CYS A 255 24.50 0.25 -16.61
CA CYS A 255 25.11 -0.43 -17.76
C CYS A 255 24.72 0.17 -19.11
N ALA A 256 23.61 0.90 -19.22
CA ALA A 256 23.06 1.39 -20.48
C ALA A 256 24.02 2.36 -21.21
N ASP A 257 24.74 3.18 -20.45
CA ASP A 257 25.68 4.18 -20.99
C ASP A 257 27.14 3.69 -21.03
N GLN A 258 27.38 2.42 -20.72
CA GLN A 258 28.72 1.88 -20.51
C GLN A 258 29.16 0.86 -21.57
N SER A 259 30.46 0.61 -21.62
CA SER A 259 31.03 -0.39 -22.52
C SER A 259 30.56 -1.81 -22.18
N TYR A 260 30.52 -2.70 -23.18
CA TYR A 260 30.15 -4.10 -22.97
C TYR A 260 31.09 -4.85 -22.00
N SER A 261 32.36 -4.42 -21.87
CA SER A 261 33.27 -5.00 -20.87
C SER A 261 32.84 -4.67 -19.45
N PHE A 262 32.36 -3.45 -19.22
CA PHE A 262 31.81 -3.03 -17.94
C PHE A 262 30.57 -3.87 -17.58
N GLU A 263 29.60 -3.98 -18.49
CA GLU A 263 28.39 -4.80 -18.28
C GLU A 263 28.74 -6.25 -17.92
N ARG A 264 29.71 -6.84 -18.62
CA ARG A 264 30.20 -8.19 -18.32
C ARG A 264 30.84 -8.28 -16.93
N THR A 265 31.72 -7.34 -16.57
CA THR A 265 32.38 -7.31 -15.26
C THR A 265 31.36 -7.21 -14.13
N ILE A 266 30.36 -6.33 -14.26
CA ILE A 266 29.30 -6.15 -13.27
C ILE A 266 28.40 -7.38 -13.16
N ASN A 267 28.01 -8.00 -14.27
CA ASN A 267 27.22 -9.23 -14.24
C ASN A 267 27.97 -10.40 -13.57
N GLU A 268 29.28 -10.53 -13.82
CA GLU A 268 30.12 -11.52 -13.14
C GLU A 268 30.21 -11.25 -11.63
N ASP A 269 30.29 -9.99 -11.22
CA ASP A 269 30.24 -9.57 -9.82
C ASP A 269 28.88 -9.82 -9.18
N SER A 270 27.78 -9.44 -9.84
CA SER A 270 26.42 -9.74 -9.40
C SER A 270 26.24 -11.23 -9.17
N ASP A 271 26.64 -12.07 -10.12
CA ASP A 271 26.57 -13.52 -9.97
C ASP A 271 27.41 -14.04 -8.78
N ARG A 272 28.55 -13.40 -8.46
CA ARG A 272 29.35 -13.70 -7.25
C ARG A 272 28.60 -13.31 -5.97
N VAL A 273 28.03 -12.10 -5.93
CA VAL A 273 27.25 -11.60 -4.78
C VAL A 273 26.04 -12.50 -4.53
N TRP A 274 25.27 -12.82 -5.58
CA TRP A 274 24.08 -13.65 -5.48
C TRP A 274 24.37 -15.09 -5.07
N ARG A 275 25.47 -15.69 -5.56
CA ARG A 275 25.92 -16.98 -5.05
C ARG A 275 26.25 -16.93 -3.57
N HIS A 276 26.97 -15.89 -3.14
CA HIS A 276 27.30 -15.73 -1.72
C HIS A 276 26.05 -15.52 -0.85
N MET A 277 25.07 -14.73 -1.31
CA MET A 277 23.81 -14.53 -0.60
C MET A 277 22.99 -15.81 -0.54
N ARG A 278 22.92 -16.59 -1.63
CA ARG A 278 22.34 -17.93 -1.61
C ARG A 278 23.05 -18.80 -0.59
N GLU A 279 24.37 -18.89 -0.57
CA GLU A 279 25.06 -19.72 0.44
C GLU A 279 24.75 -19.26 1.88
N LYS A 280 24.73 -17.95 2.12
CA LYS A 280 24.41 -17.35 3.43
C LYS A 280 22.97 -17.66 3.88
N LEU A 281 22.02 -17.72 2.94
CA LEU A 281 20.59 -17.90 3.21
C LEU A 281 20.13 -19.37 3.07
N SER A 282 20.69 -20.15 2.17
CA SER A 282 20.38 -21.56 1.89
C SER A 282 20.74 -22.50 3.05
N GLY A 283 21.72 -22.14 3.88
CA GLY A 283 22.01 -22.87 5.12
C GLY A 283 21.03 -22.57 6.26
N ARG A 284 20.18 -21.54 6.12
CA ARG A 284 19.34 -20.96 7.19
C ARG A 284 17.84 -20.87 6.86
N SER A 285 17.46 -21.01 5.58
CA SER A 285 16.12 -20.69 5.07
C SER A 285 15.56 -21.72 4.08
N ALA A 286 15.99 -22.98 4.16
CA ALA A 286 15.52 -24.05 3.28
C ALA A 286 14.10 -24.53 3.67
N GLY A 287 13.11 -23.64 3.56
CA GLY A 287 11.70 -24.00 3.72
C GLY A 287 10.82 -22.82 4.12
N THR A 288 9.56 -22.89 3.70
CA THR A 288 8.48 -22.12 4.31
C THR A 288 8.36 -22.49 5.78
N LEU A 289 8.00 -21.53 6.64
CA LEU A 289 7.72 -21.83 8.04
C LEU A 289 6.55 -22.83 8.13
N LYS A 290 6.61 -23.73 9.12
CA LYS A 290 5.46 -24.60 9.40
C LYS A 290 4.29 -23.73 9.84
N SER A 291 3.12 -23.91 9.22
CA SER A 291 1.91 -23.15 9.55
C SER A 291 1.59 -23.18 11.06
N GLN A 292 1.81 -24.31 11.73
CA GLN A 292 1.64 -24.43 13.19
C GLN A 292 2.53 -23.44 13.97
N PHE A 293 3.81 -23.33 13.61
CA PHE A 293 4.75 -22.43 14.29
C PHE A 293 4.33 -20.95 14.10
N VAL A 294 3.91 -20.59 12.89
CA VAL A 294 3.38 -19.23 12.62
C VAL A 294 2.13 -18.97 13.44
N GLY A 295 1.23 -19.96 13.54
CA GLY A 295 0.01 -19.88 14.35
C GLY A 295 0.29 -19.69 15.84
N GLU A 296 1.28 -20.40 16.40
CA GLU A 296 1.70 -20.27 17.80
C GLU A 296 2.24 -18.86 18.08
N LYS A 297 3.11 -18.33 17.21
CA LYS A 297 3.63 -16.96 17.31
C LYS A 297 2.55 -15.89 17.19
N CYS A 298 1.61 -16.08 16.27
CA CYS A 298 0.46 -15.17 16.14
C CYS A 298 -0.43 -15.20 17.37
N ALA A 299 -0.66 -16.37 17.98
CA ALA A 299 -1.45 -16.48 19.20
C ALA A 299 -0.78 -15.76 20.38
N GLU A 300 0.52 -15.96 20.58
CA GLU A 300 1.30 -15.23 21.60
C GLU A 300 1.22 -13.71 21.39
N TRP A 301 1.38 -13.26 20.14
CA TRP A 301 1.29 -11.85 19.78
C TRP A 301 -0.12 -11.27 19.98
N ILE A 302 -1.17 -12.00 19.60
CA ILE A 302 -2.57 -11.61 19.85
C ILE A 302 -2.81 -11.43 21.34
N ASP A 303 -2.32 -12.34 22.17
CA ASP A 303 -2.50 -12.32 23.62
C ASP A 303 -1.85 -11.07 24.23
N LYS A 304 -0.61 -10.80 23.83
CA LYS A 304 0.13 -9.61 24.26
C LYS A 304 -0.57 -8.32 23.83
N THR A 305 -1.03 -8.26 22.58
CA THR A 305 -1.71 -7.07 22.01
C THR A 305 -3.07 -6.83 22.65
N CYS A 306 -3.88 -7.88 22.83
CA CYS A 306 -5.19 -7.77 23.46
C CYS A 306 -5.07 -7.35 24.93
N LEU A 307 -4.05 -7.82 25.64
CA LEU A 307 -3.82 -7.44 27.04
C LEU A 307 -3.56 -5.94 27.22
N VAL A 308 -2.78 -5.33 26.33
CA VAL A 308 -2.55 -3.87 26.37
C VAL A 308 -3.80 -3.10 25.93
N THR A 309 -4.49 -3.59 24.90
CA THR A 309 -5.71 -2.95 24.37
C THR A 309 -6.87 -3.02 25.36
N HIS A 310 -6.96 -4.06 26.19
CA HIS A 310 -7.99 -4.20 27.21
C HIS A 310 -8.05 -3.01 28.17
N LYS A 311 -6.91 -2.38 28.46
CA LYS A 311 -6.87 -1.16 29.28
C LYS A 311 -7.69 -0.03 28.65
N LEU A 312 -7.51 0.20 27.36
CA LEU A 312 -8.30 1.18 26.60
C LEU A 312 -9.78 0.80 26.56
N VAL A 313 -10.10 -0.49 26.38
CA VAL A 313 -11.49 -0.97 26.39
C VAL A 313 -12.16 -0.68 27.74
N SER A 314 -11.46 -0.94 28.85
CA SER A 314 -11.94 -0.64 30.19
C SER A 314 -12.21 0.86 30.38
N GLU A 315 -11.27 1.71 29.97
CA GLU A 315 -11.41 3.17 30.04
C GLU A 315 -12.61 3.67 29.22
N VAL A 316 -12.77 3.18 27.98
CA VAL A 316 -13.92 3.54 27.13
C VAL A 316 -15.23 3.08 27.75
N CYS A 317 -15.27 1.88 28.35
CA CYS A 317 -16.48 1.36 28.99
C CYS A 317 -16.92 2.19 30.19
N GLU A 318 -16.01 2.84 30.91
CA GLU A 318 -16.37 3.71 32.04
C GLU A 318 -17.29 4.87 31.61
N TYR A 319 -17.11 5.39 30.40
CA TYR A 319 -17.89 6.50 29.84
C TYR A 319 -19.27 6.11 29.30
N PHE A 320 -19.63 4.83 29.29
CA PHE A 320 -20.96 4.43 28.85
C PHE A 320 -22.03 4.68 29.91
N ASP A 321 -23.11 5.33 29.49
CA ASP A 321 -24.24 5.71 30.34
C ASP A 321 -25.48 4.83 30.10
N SER A 322 -25.48 4.07 29.00
CA SER A 322 -26.63 3.23 28.60
C SER A 322 -26.17 1.88 28.06
N LEU A 323 -27.04 0.87 28.18
CA LEU A 323 -26.80 -0.45 27.61
C LEU A 323 -26.76 -0.42 26.08
N ASP A 324 -27.48 0.51 25.45
CA ASP A 324 -27.49 0.66 23.99
C ASP A 324 -26.10 0.99 23.45
N GLN A 325 -25.35 1.87 24.13
CA GLN A 325 -23.96 2.19 23.76
C GLN A 325 -23.01 0.97 23.84
N ILE A 326 -23.22 0.10 24.84
CA ILE A 326 -22.48 -1.15 24.96
C ILE A 326 -22.81 -2.09 23.79
N ILE A 327 -24.11 -2.23 23.48
CA ILE A 327 -24.58 -3.07 22.37
C ILE A 327 -24.02 -2.55 21.04
N ASP A 328 -24.03 -1.25 20.81
CA ASP A 328 -23.48 -0.61 19.61
C ASP A 328 -21.98 -0.89 19.46
N LEU A 329 -21.20 -0.76 20.54
CA LEU A 329 -19.78 -1.09 20.53
C LEU A 329 -19.56 -2.57 20.19
N LEU A 330 -20.27 -3.48 20.86
CA LEU A 330 -20.15 -4.92 20.64
C LEU A 330 -20.52 -5.28 19.20
N GLN A 331 -21.57 -4.67 18.65
CA GLN A 331 -21.99 -4.88 17.28
C GLN A 331 -20.94 -4.36 16.30
N ALA A 332 -20.39 -3.16 16.51
CA ALA A 332 -19.35 -2.59 15.66
C ALA A 332 -18.08 -3.47 15.64
N ILE A 333 -17.61 -3.93 16.80
CA ILE A 333 -16.46 -4.83 16.91
C ILE A 333 -16.76 -6.17 16.23
N THR A 334 -17.95 -6.73 16.46
CA THR A 334 -18.36 -8.01 15.87
C THR A 334 -18.41 -7.94 14.34
N VAL A 335 -18.90 -6.84 13.78
CA VAL A 335 -18.92 -6.62 12.33
C VAL A 335 -17.50 -6.58 11.78
N SER A 336 -16.61 -5.81 12.42
CA SER A 336 -15.20 -5.70 12.02
C SER A 336 -14.47 -7.06 12.05
N LEU A 337 -14.68 -7.87 13.08
CA LEU A 337 -14.05 -9.18 13.26
C LEU A 337 -14.59 -10.29 12.34
N LYS A 338 -15.82 -10.12 11.80
CA LYS A 338 -16.42 -11.11 10.90
C LYS A 338 -16.08 -10.87 9.44
N GLN A 339 -15.82 -9.61 9.06
CA GLN A 339 -15.54 -9.25 7.68
C GLN A 339 -14.07 -9.50 7.35
N ASP A 340 -13.79 -10.24 6.27
CA ASP A 340 -12.46 -10.46 5.67
C ASP A 340 -11.34 -10.85 6.66
N TRP A 341 -11.66 -11.59 7.71
CA TRP A 341 -10.68 -11.99 8.71
C TRP A 341 -9.71 -13.05 8.17
N PRO A 342 -8.39 -12.94 8.42
CA PRO A 342 -7.39 -13.89 7.94
C PRO A 342 -7.60 -15.30 8.53
N LYS A 343 -7.08 -16.34 7.88
CA LYS A 343 -7.26 -17.73 8.37
C LYS A 343 -6.42 -18.01 9.62
N ILE A 344 -5.42 -17.17 9.87
CA ILE A 344 -4.58 -17.24 11.06
C ILE A 344 -5.07 -16.28 12.14
N GLY A 345 -4.97 -16.72 13.39
CA GLY A 345 -5.54 -15.99 14.53
C GLY A 345 -7.06 -16.12 14.58
N SER A 346 -7.59 -16.72 15.64
CA SER A 346 -9.04 -16.89 15.79
C SER A 346 -9.70 -15.54 16.12
N ASN A 347 -10.59 -15.05 15.26
CA ASN A 347 -11.36 -13.82 15.51
C ASN A 347 -12.15 -13.88 16.81
N ARG A 348 -12.67 -15.07 17.16
CA ARG A 348 -13.34 -15.33 18.44
C ARG A 348 -12.38 -15.16 19.60
N THR A 349 -11.15 -15.63 19.46
CA THR A 349 -10.13 -15.48 20.52
C THR A 349 -9.75 -14.03 20.71
N VAL A 350 -9.66 -13.24 19.62
CA VAL A 350 -9.48 -11.79 19.70
C VAL A 350 -10.67 -11.14 20.40
N TYR A 351 -11.91 -11.46 20.01
CA TYR A 351 -13.12 -10.94 20.65
C TYR A 351 -13.13 -11.21 22.17
N ASP A 352 -12.94 -12.48 22.55
CA ASP A 352 -12.98 -12.92 23.94
C ASP A 352 -11.86 -12.25 24.77
N LYS A 353 -10.64 -12.13 24.22
CA LYS A 353 -9.48 -11.54 24.92
C LYS A 353 -9.44 -10.02 24.90
N LEU A 354 -10.09 -9.36 23.95
CA LEU A 354 -10.16 -7.91 23.86
C LEU A 354 -11.17 -7.35 24.86
N LEU A 355 -12.35 -7.96 24.94
CA LEU A 355 -13.45 -7.48 25.76
C LEU A 355 -13.36 -7.95 27.21
N GLN A 356 -12.79 -9.15 27.43
CA GLN A 356 -12.66 -9.82 28.73
C GLN A 356 -13.84 -9.55 29.68
N THR A 357 -13.58 -9.13 30.92
CA THR A 357 -14.63 -8.82 31.90
C THR A 357 -15.10 -7.37 31.81
N ALA A 358 -14.34 -6.45 31.21
CA ALA A 358 -14.64 -5.01 31.24
C ALA A 358 -16.05 -4.66 30.77
N VAL A 359 -16.49 -5.23 29.64
CA VAL A 359 -17.84 -4.97 29.11
C VAL A 359 -18.92 -5.60 30.00
N VAL A 360 -18.67 -6.80 30.50
CA VAL A 360 -19.63 -7.54 31.35
C VAL A 360 -19.82 -6.80 32.68
N ASP A 361 -18.71 -6.36 33.29
CA ASP A 361 -18.69 -5.64 34.56
C ASP A 361 -19.47 -4.31 34.43
N LYS A 362 -19.22 -3.54 33.36
CA LYS A 362 -19.96 -2.30 33.10
C LYS A 362 -21.44 -2.55 32.81
N ALA A 363 -21.77 -3.57 32.00
CA ALA A 363 -23.15 -3.91 31.70
C ALA A 363 -23.92 -4.32 32.96
N GLN A 364 -23.29 -5.04 33.89
CA GLN A 364 -23.87 -5.38 35.18
C GLN A 364 -24.20 -4.14 36.01
N VAL A 365 -23.27 -3.17 36.08
CA VAL A 365 -23.50 -1.89 36.79
C VAL A 365 -24.70 -1.14 36.21
N LEU A 366 -24.77 -0.99 34.88
CA LEU A 366 -25.87 -0.29 34.21
C LEU A 366 -27.21 -1.01 34.38
N LEU A 367 -27.23 -2.35 34.31
CA LEU A 367 -28.44 -3.14 34.55
C LEU A 367 -29.00 -2.94 35.95
N VAL A 368 -28.14 -2.94 36.98
CA VAL A 368 -28.55 -2.69 38.36
C VAL A 368 -29.16 -1.29 38.49
N GLN A 369 -28.50 -0.26 37.95
CA GLN A 369 -29.02 1.11 37.95
C GLN A 369 -30.37 1.25 37.24
N MET A 370 -30.55 0.57 36.11
CA MET A 370 -31.83 0.55 35.39
C MET A 370 -32.94 -0.12 36.20
N ILE A 371 -32.65 -1.26 36.82
CA ILE A 371 -33.63 -1.99 37.66
C ILE A 371 -34.03 -1.12 38.86
N GLU A 372 -33.07 -0.50 39.55
CA GLU A 372 -33.33 0.41 40.67
C GLU A 372 -34.20 1.61 40.25
N SER A 373 -33.90 2.21 39.09
CA SER A 373 -34.70 3.31 38.54
C SER A 373 -36.14 2.88 38.22
N ILE A 374 -36.33 1.70 37.62
CA ILE A 374 -37.66 1.13 37.36
C ILE A 374 -38.40 0.86 38.66
N GLU A 375 -37.72 0.31 39.68
CA GLU A 375 -38.32 0.03 40.98
C GLU A 375 -38.81 1.32 41.67
N ILE A 376 -37.99 2.37 41.68
CA ILE A 376 -38.34 3.68 42.23
C ILE A 376 -39.53 4.29 41.47
N ALA A 377 -39.51 4.22 40.13
CA ALA A 377 -40.59 4.72 39.30
C ALA A 377 -41.91 3.96 39.52
N ALA A 378 -41.84 2.63 39.67
CA ALA A 378 -42.98 1.79 39.98
C ALA A 378 -43.56 2.12 41.36
N LYS A 379 -42.72 2.22 42.41
CA LYS A 379 -43.14 2.62 43.76
C LYS A 379 -43.87 3.96 43.76
N LYS A 380 -43.31 4.98 43.09
CA LYS A 380 -43.94 6.31 42.95
C LYS A 380 -45.29 6.27 42.24
N ARG A 381 -45.45 5.40 41.23
CA ARG A 381 -46.75 5.18 40.55
C ARG A 381 -47.76 4.50 41.46
N PHE A 382 -47.36 3.49 42.23
CA PHE A 382 -48.26 2.83 43.17
C PHE A 382 -48.72 3.77 44.30
N GLU A 383 -47.83 4.62 44.82
CA GLU A 383 -48.18 5.63 45.84
C GLU A 383 -49.18 6.66 45.30
N SER A 384 -48.99 7.15 44.06
CA SER A 384 -49.90 8.10 43.40
C SER A 384 -51.23 7.50 42.93
N THR A 385 -51.37 6.18 42.92
CA THR A 385 -52.65 5.50 42.62
C THR A 385 -53.48 5.24 43.91
N SER A 386 -52.93 5.53 45.09
CA SER A 386 -53.62 5.33 46.38
C SER A 386 -54.54 6.49 46.80
N ASP A 387 -54.68 7.54 45.98
CA ASP A 387 -55.58 8.68 46.21
C ASP A 387 -56.99 8.51 45.58
N GLY A 388 -57.41 7.27 45.30
CA GLY A 388 -58.84 6.95 45.07
C GLY A 388 -59.59 6.84 46.40
N PRO A 389 -60.84 7.32 46.53
CA PRO A 389 -61.54 7.35 47.81
C PRO A 389 -61.61 5.94 48.41
N SER A 390 -61.41 5.85 49.72
CA SER A 390 -61.49 4.63 50.50
C SER A 390 -62.79 3.88 50.19
N THR A 391 -62.75 2.88 49.31
CA THR A 391 -63.83 1.92 49.22
C THR A 391 -63.79 1.11 50.50
N ALA A 392 -64.67 1.50 51.43
CA ALA A 392 -65.07 0.75 52.60
C ALA A 392 -65.58 -0.65 52.17
N ILE A 393 -64.65 -1.58 51.93
CA ILE A 393 -64.95 -2.99 51.67
C ILE A 393 -64.81 -3.81 52.97
N PHE A 394 -64.25 -3.21 54.03
CA PHE A 394 -64.06 -3.83 55.33
C PHE A 394 -64.63 -2.99 56.49
N ASP A 395 -65.84 -2.44 56.33
CA ASP A 395 -66.62 -2.13 57.53
C ASP A 395 -67.05 -3.46 58.15
N GLU A 396 -66.64 -3.70 59.40
CA GLU A 396 -67.12 -4.77 60.25
C GLU A 396 -68.65 -4.76 60.26
N ARG A 397 -69.26 -5.66 59.48
CA ARG A 397 -70.70 -5.91 59.55
C ARG A 397 -70.99 -6.51 60.92
N THR A 398 -71.50 -5.69 61.83
CA THR A 398 -72.15 -6.13 63.06
C THR A 398 -73.36 -6.98 62.67
N TYR A 399 -73.25 -8.29 62.87
CA TYR A 399 -74.28 -9.26 62.54
C TYR A 399 -75.47 -9.11 63.51
N ARG A 400 -76.58 -8.53 63.03
CA ARG A 400 -77.91 -8.71 63.64
C ARG A 400 -78.71 -9.67 62.74
N PRO A 401 -79.13 -10.85 63.23
CA PRO A 401 -79.96 -11.74 62.46
C PRO A 401 -81.41 -11.25 62.53
N ASP A 402 -81.88 -10.57 61.49
CA ASP A 402 -83.32 -10.43 61.27
C ASP A 402 -83.84 -11.70 60.60
N SER A 403 -84.70 -12.38 61.34
CA SER A 403 -85.44 -13.57 60.96
C SER A 403 -86.51 -13.22 59.91
N GLN A 404 -86.13 -13.05 58.65
CA GLN A 404 -87.01 -13.17 57.48
C GLN A 404 -86.22 -13.00 56.17
N SER A 405 -85.61 -14.08 55.68
CA SER A 405 -85.28 -14.20 54.26
C SER A 405 -85.53 -15.63 53.81
N HIS A 406 -86.82 -15.87 53.54
CA HIS A 406 -87.25 -16.95 52.68
C HIS A 406 -86.65 -16.77 51.27
N ILE A 407 -86.07 -17.86 50.77
CA ILE A 407 -86.24 -18.40 49.41
C ILE A 407 -85.72 -17.55 48.24
N GLY A 408 -84.71 -18.10 47.56
CA GLY A 408 -84.29 -17.62 46.23
C GLY A 408 -83.14 -18.44 45.65
N ILE A 409 -83.39 -19.72 45.35
CA ILE A 409 -82.48 -20.56 44.58
C ILE A 409 -82.45 -20.07 43.13
N SER A 410 -81.28 -19.88 42.52
CA SER A 410 -81.10 -20.20 41.10
C SER A 410 -79.65 -20.55 40.77
N THR A 411 -79.46 -21.87 40.70
CA THR A 411 -78.46 -22.64 39.96
C THR A 411 -78.03 -22.03 38.62
N GLN A 412 -76.78 -21.57 38.52
CA GLN A 412 -75.98 -21.63 37.30
C GLN A 412 -74.49 -21.63 37.67
N LEU A 413 -73.92 -22.83 37.85
CA LEU A 413 -72.48 -23.12 37.74
C LEU A 413 -72.28 -24.63 37.95
N TYR A 414 -72.74 -25.42 36.97
CA TYR A 414 -72.25 -26.77 36.68
C TYR A 414 -72.55 -27.06 35.21
N LYS A 415 -71.65 -26.61 34.33
CA LYS A 415 -71.07 -27.38 33.22
C LYS A 415 -69.99 -26.57 32.53
#